data_AF-X1AH31-F1
#
_entry.id   AF-X1AH31-F1
#
_cell.length_a   1.000
_cell.length_b   1.000
_cell.length_c   1.000
_cell.angle_alpha   90.00
_cell.angle_beta   90.00
_cell.angle_gamma   90.00
#
_symmetry.space_group_name_H-M   'P 1'
#
loop_
_entity.id
_entity.type
_entity.pdbx_description
1 polymer ?
#
loop_
_entity_poly.entity_id
_entity_poly.type
_entity_poly.pdbx_seq_one_letter_code
_entity_poly.pdbx_strand_id
1 'polypeptide(L)'
;MQERLSQLITELTGIKDIEQAEDVPSAIEAARAGEHGRGFAVVASEVRKLAERSQTAAAEISELSGSTVEVAQQAGEMLVKLVPDIRKTAELVQEISAASAEQNSGVDQINKALAQLDTVIQQNASASEEMASTSEELSSQADFGIYRAGALLS
;
A
#
# COMPACT_ATOMS: atom_id res chain seq x y z
N MET A 1 -23.11 11.01 -19.62
CA MET A 1 -22.40 12.28 -19.93
C MET A 1 -21.88 12.28 -21.35
N GLN A 2 -21.04 11.31 -21.75
CA GLN A 2 -20.54 11.19 -23.14
C GLN A 2 -21.67 11.16 -24.19
N GLU A 3 -22.74 10.42 -23.94
CA GLU A 3 -23.90 10.37 -24.84
C GLU A 3 -24.56 11.74 -25.05
N ARG A 4 -24.62 12.58 -24.00
CA ARG A 4 -25.14 13.95 -24.10
C ARG A 4 -24.17 14.90 -24.80
N LEU A 5 -22.86 14.73 -24.64
CA LEU A 5 -21.85 15.51 -25.37
C LEU A 5 -21.83 15.14 -26.87
N SER A 6 -22.00 13.85 -27.19
CA SER A 6 -22.14 13.38 -28.57
C SER A 6 -23.43 13.92 -29.24
N GLN A 7 -24.54 13.96 -28.50
CA GLN A 7 -25.77 14.62 -28.95
C GLN A 7 -25.55 16.13 -29.19
N LEU A 8 -24.86 16.83 -28.28
CA LEU A 8 -24.55 18.26 -28.44
C LEU A 8 -23.70 18.53 -29.69
N ILE A 9 -22.69 17.69 -29.96
CA ILE A 9 -21.86 17.79 -31.17
C ILE A 9 -22.72 17.58 -32.44
N THR A 10 -23.67 16.65 -32.39
CA THR A 10 -24.60 16.38 -33.50
C THR A 10 -25.54 17.56 -33.75
N GLU A 11 -26.11 18.15 -32.69
CA GLU A 11 -26.95 19.36 -32.79
C GLU A 11 -26.19 20.57 -33.34
N LEU A 12 -24.95 20.80 -32.87
CA LEU A 12 -24.08 21.87 -33.39
C LEU A 12 -23.70 21.67 -34.87
N THR A 13 -23.60 20.41 -35.32
CA THR A 13 -23.39 20.08 -36.73
C THR A 13 -24.62 20.46 -37.55
N GLY A 14 -25.84 20.19 -37.04
CA GLY A 14 -27.08 20.60 -37.70
C GLY A 14 -27.25 22.12 -37.83
N ILE A 15 -26.77 22.91 -36.86
CA ILE A 15 -26.78 24.38 -36.95
C ILE A 15 -25.89 24.87 -38.10
N LYS A 16 -24.75 24.23 -38.33
CA LYS A 16 -23.84 24.53 -39.44
C LYS A 16 -24.47 24.24 -40.81
N ASP A 17 -25.28 23.19 -40.91
CA ASP A 17 -25.93 22.76 -42.15
C ASP A 17 -27.14 23.65 -42.53
N ILE A 18 -27.88 24.17 -41.54
CA ILE A 18 -29.04 25.05 -41.75
C ILE A 18 -28.63 26.36 -42.45
N GLU A 19 -27.48 26.95 -42.12
CA GLU A 19 -27.01 28.18 -42.77
C GLU A 19 -26.46 27.95 -44.20
N GLN A 20 -25.90 26.77 -44.51
CA GLN A 20 -25.47 26.45 -45.89
C GLN A 20 -26.64 26.32 -46.87
N ALA A 21 -27.82 25.94 -46.38
CA ALA A 21 -29.02 25.84 -47.21
C ALA A 21 -29.58 27.20 -47.65
N GLU A 22 -29.18 28.30 -47.00
CA GLU A 22 -29.64 29.66 -47.34
C GLU A 22 -28.76 30.40 -48.37
N ASP A 23 -27.58 29.89 -48.72
CA ASP A 23 -26.58 30.66 -49.48
C ASP A 23 -26.97 30.98 -50.95
N VAL A 24 -27.91 30.24 -51.56
CA VAL A 24 -28.28 30.46 -52.98
C VAL A 24 -29.44 31.47 -53.16
N PRO A 25 -30.54 31.41 -52.37
CA PRO A 25 -31.62 32.41 -52.48
C PRO A 25 -31.34 33.71 -51.68
N SER A 26 -30.65 33.62 -50.54
CA SER A 26 -30.43 34.74 -49.60
C SER A 26 -29.44 35.78 -50.12
N ALA A 27 -28.38 35.39 -50.84
CA ALA A 27 -27.44 36.34 -51.43
C ALA A 27 -28.12 37.32 -52.41
N ILE A 28 -29.15 36.84 -53.13
CA ILE A 28 -29.97 37.64 -54.05
C ILE A 28 -30.92 38.57 -53.27
N GLU A 29 -31.55 38.09 -52.19
CA GLU A 29 -32.44 38.89 -51.34
C GLU A 29 -31.68 39.92 -50.48
N ALA A 30 -30.49 39.60 -49.97
CA ALA A 30 -29.63 40.51 -49.23
C ALA A 30 -29.10 41.66 -50.12
N ALA A 31 -28.77 41.38 -51.39
CA ALA A 31 -28.44 42.41 -52.37
C ALA A 31 -29.64 43.33 -52.66
N ARG A 32 -30.86 42.78 -52.64
CA ARG A 32 -32.13 43.51 -52.84
C ARG A 32 -32.55 44.33 -51.61
N ALA A 33 -32.16 43.90 -50.41
CA ALA A 33 -32.47 44.52 -49.11
C ALA A 33 -31.49 45.65 -48.69
N GLY A 34 -30.48 45.96 -49.49
CA GLY A 34 -29.57 47.09 -49.22
C GLY A 34 -28.69 46.90 -47.97
N GLU A 35 -28.60 47.91 -47.09
CA GLU A 35 -27.77 47.83 -45.87
C GLU A 35 -28.26 46.77 -44.87
N HIS A 36 -29.56 46.51 -44.79
CA HIS A 36 -30.12 45.54 -43.83
C HIS A 36 -29.69 44.10 -44.15
N GLY A 37 -29.60 43.73 -45.44
CA GLY A 37 -29.10 42.42 -45.86
C GLY A 37 -27.63 42.18 -45.51
N ARG A 38 -26.80 43.23 -45.47
CA ARG A 38 -25.40 43.13 -45.05
C ARG A 38 -25.28 42.84 -43.55
N GLY A 39 -26.15 43.42 -42.73
CA GLY A 39 -26.20 43.16 -41.29
C GLY A 39 -26.54 41.70 -40.97
N PHE A 40 -27.53 41.13 -41.65
CA PHE A 40 -27.89 39.72 -41.51
C PHE A 40 -26.76 38.77 -41.94
N ALA A 41 -26.10 39.05 -43.07
CA ALA A 41 -24.96 38.24 -43.52
C ALA A 41 -23.78 38.24 -42.53
N VAL A 42 -23.51 39.38 -41.87
CA VAL A 42 -22.48 39.47 -40.83
C VAL A 42 -22.86 38.64 -39.60
N VAL A 43 -24.12 38.72 -39.15
CA VAL A 43 -24.60 37.92 -38.01
C VAL A 43 -24.51 36.43 -38.30
N ALA A 44 -24.94 35.96 -39.47
CA ALA A 44 -24.82 34.56 -39.88
C ALA A 44 -23.34 34.09 -39.88
N SER A 45 -22.44 34.91 -40.44
CA SER A 45 -21.01 34.58 -40.43
C SER A 45 -20.42 34.45 -39.02
N GLU A 46 -20.94 35.18 -38.04
CA GLU A 46 -20.50 35.14 -36.65
C GLU A 46 -21.12 33.97 -35.88
N VAL A 47 -22.39 33.63 -36.17
CA VAL A 47 -23.05 32.41 -35.67
C VAL A 47 -22.32 31.16 -36.14
N ARG A 48 -21.91 31.10 -37.42
CA ARG A 48 -21.10 30.01 -37.95
C ARG A 48 -19.78 29.83 -37.20
N LYS A 49 -19.02 30.92 -37.03
CA LYS A 49 -17.73 30.88 -36.30
C LYS A 49 -17.94 30.44 -34.86
N LEU A 50 -19.02 30.87 -34.21
CA LEU A 50 -19.34 30.45 -32.84
C LEU A 50 -19.70 28.95 -32.80
N ALA A 51 -20.51 28.46 -33.73
CA ALA A 51 -20.87 27.05 -33.83
C ALA A 51 -19.66 26.15 -34.07
N GLU A 52 -18.74 26.54 -34.96
CA GLU A 52 -17.48 25.82 -35.21
C GLU A 52 -16.60 25.78 -33.96
N ARG A 53 -16.45 26.90 -33.26
CA ARG A 53 -15.68 26.96 -32.00
C ARG A 53 -16.33 26.11 -30.90
N SER A 54 -17.65 26.15 -30.77
CA SER A 54 -18.40 25.34 -29.81
C SER A 54 -18.28 23.84 -30.11
N GLN A 55 -18.28 23.45 -31.38
CA GLN A 55 -18.11 22.05 -31.79
C GLN A 55 -16.72 21.53 -31.41
N THR A 56 -15.66 22.28 -31.71
CA THR A 56 -14.28 21.92 -31.33
C THR A 56 -14.15 21.77 -29.82
N ALA A 57 -14.64 22.74 -29.04
CA ALA A 57 -14.59 22.67 -27.58
C ALA A 57 -15.40 21.47 -27.03
N ALA A 58 -16.57 21.18 -27.60
CA ALA A 58 -17.36 20.03 -27.20
C ALA A 58 -16.67 18.69 -27.51
N ALA A 59 -15.95 18.61 -28.64
CA ALA A 59 -15.16 17.43 -29.01
C ALA A 59 -13.97 17.21 -28.05
N GLU A 60 -13.23 18.27 -27.73
CA GLU A 60 -12.13 18.23 -26.74
C GLU A 60 -12.64 17.80 -25.35
N ILE A 61 -13.78 18.34 -24.90
CA ILE A 61 -14.42 17.93 -23.64
C ILE A 61 -14.81 16.46 -23.69
N SER A 62 -15.36 15.98 -24.81
CA SER A 62 -15.77 14.59 -24.96
C SER A 62 -14.58 13.62 -24.87
N GLU A 63 -13.47 13.96 -25.52
CA GLU A 63 -12.22 13.19 -25.47
C GLU A 63 -11.64 13.16 -24.05
N LEU A 64 -11.48 14.32 -23.42
CA LEU A 64 -10.96 14.44 -22.06
C LEU A 64 -11.84 13.68 -21.05
N SER A 65 -13.15 13.77 -21.21
CA SER A 65 -14.09 13.05 -20.35
C SER A 65 -13.97 11.54 -20.52
N GLY A 66 -13.74 11.05 -21.74
CA GLY A 66 -13.47 9.63 -21.98
C GLY A 66 -12.20 9.15 -21.31
N SER A 67 -11.10 9.88 -21.49
CA SER A 67 -9.83 9.57 -20.81
C SER A 67 -9.97 9.57 -19.29
N THR A 68 -10.72 10.51 -18.72
CA THR A 68 -10.96 10.59 -17.27
C THR A 68 -11.69 9.36 -16.74
N VAL A 69 -12.70 8.87 -17.46
CA VAL A 69 -13.43 7.65 -17.09
C VAL A 69 -12.51 6.43 -17.13
N GLU A 70 -11.67 6.32 -18.16
CA GLU A 70 -10.71 5.22 -18.29
C GLU A 70 -9.71 5.20 -17.13
N VAL A 71 -9.12 6.36 -16.79
CA VAL A 71 -8.20 6.48 -15.64
C VAL A 71 -8.91 6.14 -14.33
N ALA A 72 -10.15 6.61 -14.13
CA ALA A 72 -10.92 6.29 -12.93
C ALA A 72 -11.21 4.78 -12.82
N GLN A 73 -11.49 4.11 -13.94
CA GLN A 73 -11.71 2.66 -13.96
C GLN A 73 -10.43 1.88 -13.64
N GLN A 74 -9.29 2.26 -14.24
CA GLN A 74 -7.99 1.65 -13.93
C GLN A 74 -7.62 1.86 -12.45
N ALA A 75 -7.86 3.04 -11.89
CA ALA A 75 -7.67 3.31 -10.48
C ALA A 75 -8.57 2.42 -9.61
N GLY A 76 -9.84 2.23 -10.01
CA GLY A 76 -10.77 1.32 -9.35
C GLY A 76 -10.25 -0.12 -9.34
N GLU A 77 -9.76 -0.63 -10.47
CA GLU A 77 -9.19 -1.98 -10.56
C GLU A 77 -7.94 -2.16 -9.69
N MET A 78 -7.07 -1.16 -9.63
CA MET A 78 -5.90 -1.18 -8.73
C MET A 78 -6.32 -1.23 -7.27
N LEU A 79 -7.32 -0.45 -6.86
CA LEU A 79 -7.84 -0.47 -5.49
C LEU A 79 -8.47 -1.82 -5.14
N VAL A 80 -9.20 -2.45 -6.08
CA VAL A 80 -9.77 -3.79 -5.88
C VAL A 80 -8.68 -4.84 -5.63
N LYS A 81 -7.52 -4.72 -6.30
CA LYS A 81 -6.36 -5.60 -6.06
C LYS A 81 -5.62 -5.29 -4.77
N LEU A 82 -5.56 -4.01 -4.37
CA LEU A 82 -4.83 -3.57 -3.17
C LEU A 82 -5.51 -3.99 -1.86
N VAL A 83 -6.85 -4.00 -1.83
CA VAL A 83 -7.61 -4.34 -0.61
C VAL A 83 -7.28 -5.76 -0.07
N PRO A 84 -7.26 -6.82 -0.90
CA PRO A 84 -6.78 -8.14 -0.49
C PRO A 84 -5.37 -8.15 0.10
N ASP A 85 -4.42 -7.43 -0.52
CA ASP A 85 -3.04 -7.38 -0.06
C ASP A 85 -2.90 -6.70 1.30
N ILE A 86 -3.67 -5.64 1.55
CA ILE A 86 -3.76 -4.98 2.87
C ILE A 86 -4.30 -5.95 3.92
N ARG A 87 -5.35 -6.73 3.59
CA ARG A 87 -5.91 -7.74 4.51
C ARG A 87 -4.90 -8.82 4.85
N LYS A 88 -4.21 -9.36 3.84
CA LYS A 88 -3.14 -10.35 4.05
C LYS A 88 -2.01 -9.80 4.92
N THR A 89 -1.63 -8.54 4.71
CA THR A 89 -0.62 -7.87 5.54
C THR A 89 -1.11 -7.76 7.00
N ALA A 90 -2.38 -7.42 7.22
CA ALA A 90 -2.95 -7.35 8.56
C ALA A 90 -3.01 -8.73 9.25
N GLU A 91 -3.36 -9.79 8.52
CA GLU A 91 -3.34 -11.18 9.02
C GLU A 91 -1.92 -11.57 9.46
N LEU A 92 -0.91 -11.31 8.62
CA LEU A 92 0.49 -11.59 8.96
C LEU A 92 0.96 -10.84 10.21
N VAL A 93 0.54 -9.58 10.40
CA VAL A 93 0.87 -8.82 11.60
C VAL A 93 0.22 -9.42 12.86
N GLN A 94 -0.99 -9.95 12.75
CA GLN A 94 -1.65 -10.66 13.86
C GLN A 94 -0.93 -11.97 14.21
N GLU A 95 -0.52 -12.74 13.20
CA GLU A 95 0.28 -13.96 13.39
C GLU A 95 1.63 -13.66 14.06
N ILE A 96 2.35 -12.63 13.59
CA ILE A 96 3.61 -12.19 14.22
C ILE A 96 3.38 -11.80 15.67
N SER A 97 2.30 -11.09 15.98
CA SER A 97 1.99 -10.67 17.35
C SER A 97 1.71 -11.87 18.26
N ALA A 98 0.96 -12.87 17.76
CA ALA A 98 0.71 -14.11 18.49
C ALA A 98 1.99 -14.92 18.73
N ALA A 99 2.80 -15.11 17.69
CA ALA A 99 4.10 -15.79 17.79
C ALA A 99 5.06 -15.06 18.74
N SER A 100 5.04 -13.72 18.75
CA SER A 100 5.86 -12.92 19.67
C SER A 100 5.43 -13.12 21.13
N ALA A 101 4.13 -13.23 21.39
CA ALA A 101 3.63 -13.52 22.73
C ALA A 101 4.04 -14.92 23.21
N GLU A 102 4.01 -15.91 22.31
CA GLU A 102 4.48 -17.27 22.59
C GLU A 102 5.99 -17.31 22.86
N GLN A 103 6.79 -16.62 22.03
CA GLN A 103 8.23 -16.46 22.25
C GLN A 103 8.54 -15.83 23.61
N ASN A 104 7.79 -14.80 24.01
CA ASN A 104 7.98 -14.18 25.32
C ASN A 104 7.75 -15.18 26.46
N SER A 105 6.70 -16.01 26.35
CA SER A 105 6.45 -17.08 27.31
C SER A 105 7.57 -18.14 27.31
N GLY A 106 8.08 -18.51 26.13
CA GLY A 106 9.22 -19.42 26.01
C GLY A 106 10.50 -18.87 26.65
N VAL A 107 10.78 -17.58 26.48
CA VAL A 107 11.91 -16.91 27.13
C VAL A 107 11.77 -16.92 28.65
N ASP A 108 10.57 -16.69 29.19
CA ASP A 108 10.33 -16.78 30.63
C ASP A 108 10.60 -18.19 31.17
N GLN A 109 10.26 -19.24 30.42
CA GLN A 109 10.57 -20.62 30.79
C GLN A 109 12.08 -20.89 30.75
N ILE A 110 12.78 -20.41 29.72
CA ILE A 110 14.24 -20.51 29.62
C ILE A 110 14.92 -19.84 30.82
N ASN A 111 14.48 -18.63 31.17
CA ASN A 111 15.04 -17.91 32.33
C ASN A 111 14.85 -18.69 33.64
N LYS A 112 13.69 -19.32 33.85
CA LYS A 112 13.45 -20.18 35.02
C LYS A 112 14.37 -21.40 35.02
N ALA A 113 14.54 -22.05 33.88
CA ALA A 113 15.44 -23.20 33.76
C ALA A 113 16.90 -22.81 34.04
N LEU A 114 17.34 -21.64 33.56
CA LEU A 114 18.69 -21.12 33.85
C LEU A 114 18.89 -20.83 35.34
N ALA A 115 17.92 -20.26 36.04
CA ALA A 115 18.01 -20.02 37.48
C ALA A 115 18.08 -21.33 38.28
N GLN A 116 17.35 -22.36 37.85
CA GLN A 116 17.45 -23.70 38.45
C GLN A 116 18.82 -24.32 38.19
N LEU A 117 19.34 -24.18 36.97
CA LEU A 117 20.65 -24.71 36.61
C LEU A 117 21.77 -24.03 37.40
N ASP A 118 21.68 -22.72 37.64
CA ASP A 118 22.59 -21.99 38.51
C ASP A 118 22.59 -22.55 39.94
N THR A 119 21.41 -22.86 40.49
CA THR A 119 21.29 -23.48 41.81
C THR A 119 22.00 -24.85 41.86
N VAL A 120 21.83 -25.68 40.83
CA VAL A 120 22.50 -26.99 40.74
C VAL A 120 24.02 -26.83 40.61
N ILE A 121 24.49 -25.85 39.83
CA ILE A 121 25.93 -25.56 39.72
C ILE A 121 26.50 -25.17 41.09
N GLN A 122 25.84 -24.30 41.84
CA GLN A 122 26.29 -23.91 43.18
C GLN A 122 26.33 -25.11 44.14
N GLN A 123 25.31 -25.96 44.12
CA GLN A 123 25.30 -27.20 44.92
C GLN A 123 26.45 -28.14 44.55
N ASN A 124 26.73 -28.31 43.25
CA ASN A 124 27.84 -29.13 42.78
C ASN A 124 29.19 -28.55 43.21
N ALA A 125 29.35 -27.23 43.21
CA ALA A 125 30.57 -26.57 43.69
C ALA A 125 30.78 -26.83 45.18
N SER A 126 29.77 -26.59 46.03
CA SER A 126 29.85 -26.85 47.47
C SER A 126 30.11 -28.33 47.79
N ALA A 127 29.42 -29.25 47.10
CA ALA A 127 29.66 -30.68 47.27
C ALA A 127 31.09 -31.10 46.86
N SER A 128 31.65 -30.45 45.83
CA SER A 128 33.03 -30.70 45.40
C SER A 128 34.04 -30.19 46.42
N GLU A 129 33.79 -29.02 47.03
CA GLU A 129 34.61 -28.49 48.13
C GLU A 129 34.57 -29.41 49.36
N GLU A 130 33.38 -29.88 49.76
CA GLU A 130 33.22 -30.82 50.87
C GLU A 130 33.93 -32.15 50.59
N MET A 131 33.83 -32.66 49.36
CA MET A 131 34.52 -33.88 48.93
C MET A 131 36.05 -33.72 48.94
N ALA A 132 36.56 -32.55 48.52
CA ALA A 132 37.99 -32.25 48.59
C ALA A 132 38.49 -32.23 50.04
N SER A 133 37.78 -31.53 50.94
CA SER A 133 38.10 -31.48 52.37
C SER A 133 38.08 -32.86 53.02
N THR A 134 37.07 -33.67 52.70
CA THR A 134 36.97 -35.06 53.21
C THR A 134 38.14 -35.91 52.71
N SER A 135 38.56 -35.72 51.46
CA SER A 135 39.70 -36.45 50.88
C SER A 135 41.03 -36.05 51.53
N GLU A 136 41.23 -34.77 51.84
CA GLU A 136 42.39 -34.27 52.57
C GLU A 136 42.45 -34.85 53.99
N GLU A 137 41.31 -34.86 54.70
CA GLU A 137 41.25 -35.44 56.04
C GLU A 137 41.56 -36.94 56.04
N LEU A 138 40.97 -37.68 55.10
CA LEU A 138 41.25 -39.12 54.94
C LEU A 138 42.73 -39.38 54.62
N SER A 139 43.36 -38.55 53.79
CA SER A 139 44.80 -38.63 53.52
C SER A 139 45.62 -38.40 54.78
N SER A 140 45.27 -37.38 55.59
CA SER A 140 45.98 -37.09 56.85
C SER A 140 45.87 -38.25 57.85
N GLN A 141 44.69 -38.89 57.93
CA GLN A 141 44.47 -40.04 58.81
C GLN A 141 45.27 -41.26 58.34
N ALA A 142 45.37 -41.48 57.03
CA ALA A 142 46.19 -42.55 56.46
C ALA A 142 47.68 -42.34 56.76
N ASP A 143 48.21 -41.13 56.55
CA ASP A 143 49.61 -40.78 56.85
C ASP A 143 49.94 -40.96 58.34
N PHE A 144 49.03 -40.51 59.22
CA PHE A 144 49.16 -40.71 60.66
C PHE A 144 49.16 -42.20 61.04
N GLY A 145 48.31 -43.00 60.41
CA GLY A 145 48.27 -44.45 60.59
C GLY A 145 49.57 -45.14 60.19
N ILE A 146 50.15 -44.75 59.04
CA ILE A 146 51.44 -45.25 58.56
C ILE A 146 52.57 -44.88 59.53
N TYR A 147 52.59 -43.62 60.01
CA TYR A 147 53.60 -43.16 60.96
C TYR A 147 53.57 -43.98 62.26
N ARG A 148 52.37 -44.25 62.80
CA ARG A 148 52.21 -45.09 64.00
C ARG A 148 52.62 -46.54 63.78
N ALA A 149 52.29 -47.11 62.62
CA ALA A 149 52.70 -48.46 62.28
C ALA A 149 54.23 -48.59 62.18
N GLY A 150 54.89 -47.60 61.58
CA GLY A 150 56.35 -47.53 61.50
C GLY A 150 57.03 -47.44 62.87
N ALA A 151 56.52 -46.59 63.76
CA ALA A 151 57.07 -46.42 65.11
C ALA A 151 56.93 -47.68 66.01
N LEU A 152 56.01 -48.59 65.69
CA LEU A 152 55.84 -49.86 66.42
C LEU A 152 56.78 -50.97 65.91
N LEU A 153 57.38 -50.79 64.73
CA LEU A 153 58.25 -51.79 64.08
C LEU A 153 59.76 -51.51 64.27
N SER A 154 60.11 -50.30 64.74
CA SER A 154 61.47 -49.85 65.06
C SER A 154 61.81 -50.03 66.53
#